data_AF-A0A838F446-F1
#
_entry.id   AF-A0A838F446-F1
#
_cell.length_a   1.000
_cell.length_b   1.000
_cell.length_c   1.000
_cell.angle_alpha   90.00
_cell.angle_beta   90.00
_cell.angle_gamma   90.00
#
_symmetry.space_group_name_H-M   'P 1'
#
loop_
_entity.id
_entity.type
_entity.pdbx_description
1 polymer ?
#
loop_
_entity_poly.entity_id
_entity_poly.type
_entity_poly.pdbx_seq_one_letter_code
_entity_poly.pdbx_strand_id
1 'polypeptide(L)'
;MKNIKKMTAVFLFTSSIAMATDHYPSFRELDTDYSIYESSMMEKGLRRSPLSSSVKYDETKLPEATSWTSIAVMQKRFEEMRDFRFLSSRRNPDVLRRASWNYPDDGCYARASLAMRNIFRWFIPMPNKVFVFGNLRVKTDNSPRGVVGWWYHVAPIVQVNGIKYVLDPAIEKSKPLPLKEWLARMGTPEKIKVAICGSGTYSPGDNCDKESDGLELRAERAQMSYLEQEWSRMVRLGRENEL
;
A
#
# COMPACT_ATOMS: atom_id res chain seq x y z
N MET A 1 -15.39 -42.81 -52.11
CA MET A 1 -14.68 -42.92 -50.82
C MET A 1 -14.43 -41.51 -50.28
N LYS A 2 -15.15 -41.09 -49.22
CA LYS A 2 -15.05 -39.74 -48.63
C LYS A 2 -14.00 -39.73 -47.53
N ASN A 3 -12.96 -38.91 -47.68
CA ASN A 3 -11.89 -38.73 -46.69
C ASN A 3 -12.34 -37.74 -45.60
N ILE A 4 -12.49 -38.25 -44.37
CA ILE A 4 -12.79 -37.45 -43.17
C ILE A 4 -11.45 -37.00 -42.57
N LYS A 5 -11.16 -35.70 -42.65
CA LYS A 5 -10.05 -35.08 -41.89
C LYS A 5 -10.45 -35.00 -40.41
N LYS A 6 -9.75 -35.72 -39.54
CA LYS A 6 -9.85 -35.54 -38.08
C LYS A 6 -9.12 -34.25 -37.69
N MET A 7 -9.87 -33.27 -37.19
CA MET A 7 -9.33 -32.10 -36.50
C MET A 7 -9.06 -32.50 -35.04
N THR A 8 -7.79 -32.62 -34.67
CA THR A 8 -7.38 -32.80 -33.27
C THR A 8 -7.33 -31.43 -32.61
N ALA A 9 -8.33 -31.11 -31.80
CA ALA A 9 -8.32 -29.91 -30.95
C ALA A 9 -7.35 -30.14 -29.79
N VAL A 10 -6.22 -29.45 -29.81
CA VAL A 10 -5.29 -29.39 -28.67
C VAL A 10 -5.86 -28.37 -27.68
N PHE A 11 -6.50 -28.86 -26.63
CA PHE A 11 -6.86 -28.03 -25.48
C PHE A 11 -5.60 -27.75 -24.66
N LEU A 12 -5.01 -26.58 -24.88
CA LEU A 12 -4.02 -26.01 -23.96
C LEU A 12 -4.73 -25.58 -22.69
N PHE A 13 -4.76 -26.46 -21.69
CA PHE A 13 -5.04 -26.07 -20.31
C PHE A 13 -3.86 -25.22 -19.84
N THR A 14 -4.01 -23.90 -19.89
CA THR A 14 -3.16 -23.00 -19.12
C THR A 14 -3.62 -23.09 -17.67
N SER A 15 -3.04 -24.04 -16.94
CA SER A 15 -3.14 -24.06 -15.49
C SER A 15 -2.43 -22.82 -14.95
N SER A 16 -3.20 -21.75 -14.78
CA SER A 16 -2.78 -20.63 -13.94
C SER A 16 -2.59 -21.19 -12.55
N ILE A 17 -1.32 -21.41 -12.17
CA ILE A 17 -0.94 -21.63 -10.78
C ILE A 17 -1.21 -20.30 -10.08
N ALA A 18 -2.46 -20.12 -9.64
CA ALA A 18 -2.79 -19.12 -8.65
C ALA A 18 -2.08 -19.55 -7.37
N MET A 19 -0.85 -19.08 -7.19
CA MET A 19 -0.28 -19.00 -5.85
C MET A 19 -1.27 -18.17 -5.05
N ALA A 20 -2.03 -18.82 -4.18
CA ALA A 20 -2.90 -18.16 -3.21
C ALA A 20 -1.98 -17.33 -2.30
N THR A 21 -1.65 -16.12 -2.74
CA THR A 21 -1.01 -15.15 -1.88
C THR A 21 -2.12 -14.66 -0.96
N ASP A 22 -1.96 -14.83 0.36
CA ASP A 22 -2.89 -14.35 1.41
C ASP A 22 -3.12 -12.82 1.42
N HIS A 23 -2.73 -12.13 0.35
CA HIS A 23 -2.63 -10.69 0.23
C HIS A 23 -3.72 -10.20 -0.70
N TYR A 24 -4.44 -9.19 -0.25
CA TYR A 24 -5.51 -8.58 -1.04
C TYR A 24 -4.95 -7.39 -1.79
N PRO A 25 -4.85 -7.45 -3.13
CA PRO A 25 -4.33 -6.34 -3.92
C PRO A 25 -5.21 -5.10 -3.71
N SER A 26 -4.59 -3.93 -3.62
CA SER A 26 -5.26 -2.64 -3.50
C SER A 26 -5.79 -2.10 -4.81
N PHE A 27 -5.23 -2.58 -5.92
CA PHE A 27 -5.62 -2.22 -7.28
C PHE A 27 -7.14 -2.30 -7.50
N ARG A 28 -7.68 -1.26 -8.15
CA ARG A 28 -9.07 -1.17 -8.59
C ARG A 28 -9.14 -0.62 -10.00
N GLU A 29 -9.95 -1.24 -10.85
CA GLU A 29 -10.25 -0.67 -12.17
C GLU A 29 -11.06 0.62 -12.02
N LEU A 30 -10.72 1.65 -12.81
CA LEU A 30 -11.21 3.01 -12.56
C LEU A 30 -12.74 3.16 -12.71
N ASP A 31 -13.33 2.34 -13.57
CA ASP A 31 -14.76 2.27 -13.88
C ASP A 31 -15.54 1.30 -12.98
N THR A 32 -14.85 0.58 -12.11
CA THR A 32 -15.46 -0.41 -11.21
C THR A 32 -15.63 0.18 -9.82
N ASP A 33 -16.85 0.09 -9.26
CA ASP A 33 -17.12 0.58 -7.91
C ASP A 33 -16.39 -0.27 -6.85
N TYR A 34 -15.83 0.40 -5.84
CA TYR A 34 -15.04 -0.25 -4.79
C TYR A 34 -15.84 -1.25 -3.95
N SER A 35 -17.18 -1.12 -3.89
CA SER A 35 -18.05 -2.02 -3.14
C SER A 35 -17.98 -3.48 -3.61
N ILE A 36 -17.61 -3.71 -4.87
CA ILE A 36 -17.40 -5.07 -5.42
C ILE A 36 -16.21 -5.73 -4.72
N TYR A 37 -15.13 -4.99 -4.51
CA TYR A 37 -13.93 -5.46 -3.82
C TYR A 37 -14.18 -5.61 -2.31
N GLU A 38 -14.84 -4.61 -1.70
CA GLU A 38 -15.22 -4.61 -0.29
C GLU A 38 -16.07 -5.84 0.07
N SER A 39 -17.11 -6.13 -0.73
CA SER A 39 -18.00 -7.27 -0.49
C SER A 39 -17.26 -8.62 -0.52
N SER A 40 -16.36 -8.80 -1.49
CA SER A 40 -15.56 -10.02 -1.61
C SER A 40 -14.63 -10.28 -0.41
N MET A 41 -14.27 -9.23 0.32
CA MET A 41 -13.47 -9.32 1.52
C MET A 41 -14.30 -9.49 2.78
N MET A 42 -15.44 -8.81 2.89
CA MET A 42 -16.31 -8.89 4.07
C MET A 42 -16.83 -10.32 4.29
N GLU A 43 -17.05 -11.10 3.23
CA GLU A 43 -17.41 -12.52 3.33
C GLU A 43 -16.35 -13.38 4.06
N LYS A 44 -15.11 -12.87 4.17
CA LYS A 44 -13.96 -13.58 4.76
C LYS A 44 -13.45 -12.94 6.05
N GLY A 45 -14.08 -11.85 6.52
CA GLY A 45 -13.49 -10.91 7.47
C GLY A 45 -13.58 -11.30 8.95
N LEU A 46 -12.52 -10.97 9.70
CA LEU A 46 -12.47 -11.02 11.17
C LEU A 46 -13.23 -9.83 11.80
N ARG A 47 -13.76 -10.02 13.02
CA ARG A 47 -14.26 -8.91 13.86
C ARG A 47 -13.09 -8.00 14.24
N ARG A 48 -13.28 -6.67 14.17
CA ARG A 48 -12.27 -5.64 14.44
C ARG A 48 -11.08 -5.65 13.48
N SER A 49 -11.36 -5.75 12.20
CA SER A 49 -10.40 -5.51 11.11
C SER A 49 -10.40 -4.04 10.67
N PRO A 50 -9.39 -3.54 9.93
CA PRO A 50 -9.44 -2.20 9.34
C PRO A 50 -10.71 -1.95 8.54
N LEU A 51 -11.14 -2.94 7.75
CA LEU A 51 -12.34 -2.79 6.92
C LEU A 51 -13.60 -2.65 7.79
N SER A 52 -13.79 -3.56 8.75
CA SER A 52 -14.97 -3.56 9.63
C SER A 52 -14.97 -2.43 10.66
N SER A 53 -13.80 -1.85 10.97
CA SER A 53 -13.65 -0.73 11.91
C SER A 53 -13.65 0.63 11.19
N SER A 54 -13.72 0.65 9.87
CA SER A 54 -13.68 1.90 9.10
C SER A 54 -14.98 2.69 9.24
N VAL A 55 -14.84 4.00 9.41
CA VAL A 55 -15.95 4.95 9.51
C VAL A 55 -15.80 6.01 8.42
N LYS A 56 -16.90 6.63 7.97
CA LYS A 56 -16.79 7.79 7.07
C LYS A 56 -15.89 8.86 7.69
N TYR A 57 -15.02 9.47 6.90
CA TYR A 57 -14.08 10.47 7.39
C TYR A 57 -14.78 11.59 8.14
N ASP A 58 -14.44 11.67 9.42
CA ASP A 58 -14.79 12.74 10.35
C ASP A 58 -13.64 12.76 11.36
N GLU A 59 -12.81 13.79 11.28
CA GLU A 59 -11.57 13.89 12.07
C GLU A 59 -11.83 13.76 13.58
N THR A 60 -13.01 14.19 14.04
CA THR A 60 -13.40 14.15 15.46
C THR A 60 -13.78 12.75 15.96
N LYS A 61 -14.03 11.81 15.04
CA LYS A 61 -14.43 10.43 15.35
C LYS A 61 -13.30 9.42 15.22
N LEU A 62 -12.15 9.85 14.69
CA LEU A 62 -11.00 8.97 14.52
C LEU A 62 -10.22 8.87 15.83
N PRO A 63 -9.70 7.68 16.19
CA PRO A 63 -8.85 7.55 17.36
C PRO A 63 -7.55 8.33 17.15
N GLU A 64 -6.88 8.62 18.24
CA GLU A 64 -5.58 9.28 18.21
C GLU A 64 -4.53 8.39 17.53
N ALA A 65 -3.60 9.02 16.81
CA ALA A 65 -2.43 8.33 16.28
C ALA A 65 -1.25 8.47 17.25
N THR A 66 -0.25 7.60 17.09
CA THR A 66 0.97 7.62 17.91
C THR A 66 1.63 8.98 17.84
N SER A 67 1.85 9.58 19.01
CA SER A 67 2.41 10.92 19.13
C SER A 67 3.91 10.92 18.91
N TRP A 68 4.38 11.81 18.04
CA TRP A 68 5.80 12.12 17.83
C TRP A 68 6.13 13.52 18.35
N THR A 69 7.38 13.71 18.75
CA THR A 69 7.79 14.86 19.56
C THR A 69 7.78 16.20 18.81
N SER A 70 8.03 16.22 17.51
CA SER A 70 8.07 17.46 16.72
C SER A 70 7.94 17.23 15.22
N ILE A 71 7.58 18.30 14.49
CA ILE A 71 7.55 18.31 13.02
C ILE A 71 8.94 18.01 12.44
N ALA A 72 10.00 18.53 13.05
CA ALA A 72 11.37 18.28 12.60
C ALA A 72 11.75 16.79 12.70
N VAL A 73 11.41 16.14 13.82
CA VAL A 73 11.61 14.68 13.96
C VAL A 73 10.78 13.93 12.92
N MET A 74 9.51 14.30 12.75
CA MET A 74 8.64 13.67 11.76
C MET A 74 9.17 13.77 10.33
N GLN A 75 9.59 14.97 9.91
CA GLN A 75 10.15 15.20 8.58
C GLN A 75 11.43 14.40 8.37
N LYS A 76 12.35 14.41 9.34
CA LYS A 76 13.58 13.62 9.27
C LYS A 76 13.30 12.13 9.10
N ARG A 77 12.37 11.58 9.90
CA ARG A 77 12.01 10.15 9.83
C ARG A 77 11.29 9.79 8.53
N PHE A 78 10.49 10.70 7.99
CA PHE A 78 9.86 10.56 6.68
C PHE A 78 10.92 10.43 5.56
N GLU A 79 11.92 11.30 5.56
CA GLU A 79 13.02 11.26 4.59
C GLU A 79 13.84 9.98 4.73
N GLU A 80 14.22 9.63 5.96
CA GLU A 80 14.95 8.39 6.23
C GLU A 80 14.16 7.16 5.76
N MET A 81 12.84 7.06 6.02
CA MET A 81 12.06 5.88 5.59
C MET A 81 11.87 5.82 4.07
N ARG A 82 11.80 6.98 3.42
CA ARG A 82 11.66 7.11 1.97
C ARG A 82 12.93 6.64 1.27
N ASP A 83 14.09 7.03 1.79
CA ASP A 83 15.38 6.91 1.11
C ASP A 83 16.19 5.71 1.58
N PHE A 84 15.83 5.08 2.70
CA PHE A 84 16.55 3.92 3.21
C PHE A 84 16.54 2.76 2.21
N ARG A 85 17.75 2.35 1.80
CA ARG A 85 17.99 1.24 0.85
C ARG A 85 18.45 0.02 1.64
N PHE A 86 17.65 -1.05 1.58
CA PHE A 86 17.86 -2.27 2.39
C PHE A 86 17.34 -3.54 1.72
N LEU A 87 16.68 -3.42 0.57
CA LEU A 87 16.15 -4.53 -0.18
C LEU A 87 17.13 -4.94 -1.27
N SER A 88 17.51 -6.20 -1.30
CA SER A 88 18.30 -6.78 -2.39
C SER A 88 17.35 -7.38 -3.42
N SER A 89 17.49 -7.04 -4.71
CA SER A 89 16.77 -7.73 -5.78
C SER A 89 17.58 -8.92 -6.28
N ARG A 90 16.91 -9.90 -6.90
CA ARG A 90 17.62 -11.03 -7.55
C ARG A 90 18.42 -10.58 -8.77
N ARG A 91 17.95 -9.53 -9.45
CA ARG A 91 18.55 -9.02 -10.69
C ARG A 91 19.84 -8.24 -10.43
N ASN A 92 19.91 -7.54 -9.30
CA ASN A 92 21.07 -6.75 -8.92
C ASN A 92 21.29 -6.81 -7.40
N PRO A 93 21.86 -7.91 -6.90
CA PRO A 93 22.00 -8.14 -5.46
C PRO A 93 22.96 -7.15 -4.79
N ASP A 94 23.89 -6.57 -5.56
CA ASP A 94 24.90 -5.64 -5.04
C ASP A 94 24.38 -4.21 -4.86
N VAL A 95 23.20 -3.89 -5.43
CA VAL A 95 22.58 -2.58 -5.34
C VAL A 95 21.33 -2.64 -4.48
N LEU A 96 21.45 -2.18 -3.24
CA LEU A 96 20.32 -2.06 -2.34
C LEU A 96 19.28 -1.06 -2.88
N ARG A 97 18.01 -1.46 -2.77
CA ARG A 97 16.84 -0.69 -3.17
C ARG A 97 16.05 -0.24 -1.93
N ARG A 98 15.38 0.88 -2.08
CA ARG A 98 14.32 1.34 -1.17
C ARG A 98 13.04 0.55 -1.41
N ALA A 99 12.02 0.74 -0.57
CA ALA A 99 10.69 0.20 -0.87
C ALA A 99 10.14 0.77 -2.19
N SER A 100 9.20 0.06 -2.83
CA SER A 100 8.70 0.35 -4.18
C SER A 100 7.78 1.59 -4.28
N TRP A 101 8.20 2.73 -3.73
CA TRP A 101 7.44 3.98 -3.67
C TRP A 101 7.06 4.52 -5.06
N ASN A 102 7.83 4.21 -6.10
CA ASN A 102 7.54 4.60 -7.49
C ASN A 102 6.63 3.61 -8.23
N TYR A 103 6.08 2.58 -7.56
CA TYR A 103 5.08 1.69 -8.14
C TYR A 103 3.74 1.81 -7.37
N PRO A 104 2.89 2.78 -7.75
CA PRO A 104 1.68 3.09 -7.00
C PRO A 104 0.51 2.14 -7.32
N ASP A 105 0.58 1.34 -8.40
CA ASP A 105 -0.54 0.50 -8.84
C ASP A 105 -1.04 -0.48 -7.77
N ASP A 106 -0.14 -0.99 -6.92
CA ASP A 106 -0.46 -1.88 -5.80
C ASP A 106 0.67 -1.90 -4.74
N GLY A 107 0.55 -2.73 -3.70
CA GLY A 107 1.61 -3.04 -2.73
C GLY A 107 1.72 -2.08 -1.55
N CYS A 108 0.71 -1.23 -1.34
CA CYS A 108 0.68 -0.25 -0.25
C CYS A 108 0.86 -0.88 1.13
N TYR A 109 0.20 -2.01 1.39
CA TYR A 109 0.33 -2.79 2.63
C TYR A 109 1.77 -3.23 2.92
N ALA A 110 2.50 -3.60 1.88
CA ALA A 110 3.88 -4.05 2.00
C ALA A 110 4.83 -2.86 2.20
N ARG A 111 4.60 -1.74 1.51
CA ARG A 111 5.36 -0.49 1.75
C ARG A 111 5.14 0.05 3.15
N ALA A 112 3.88 0.13 3.60
CA ALA A 112 3.54 0.60 4.94
C ALA A 112 4.16 -0.28 6.04
N SER A 113 4.19 -1.60 5.83
CA SER A 113 4.79 -2.52 6.80
C SER A 113 6.32 -2.49 6.77
N LEU A 114 6.96 -2.35 5.60
CA LEU A 114 8.40 -2.12 5.55
C LEU A 114 8.81 -0.79 6.19
N ALA A 115 7.97 0.25 6.08
CA ALA A 115 8.19 1.49 6.82
C ALA A 115 8.20 1.24 8.34
N MET A 116 7.28 0.40 8.86
CA MET A 116 7.26 0.03 10.28
C MET A 116 8.56 -0.64 10.70
N ARG A 117 9.01 -1.64 9.95
CA ARG A 117 10.30 -2.31 10.20
C ARG A 117 11.48 -1.35 10.25
N ASN A 118 11.53 -0.38 9.33
CA ASN A 118 12.62 0.60 9.32
C ASN A 118 12.55 1.53 10.52
N ILE A 119 11.35 2.00 10.87
CA ILE A 119 11.12 2.87 12.03
C ILE A 119 11.44 2.16 13.34
N PHE A 120 11.12 0.88 13.46
CA PHE A 120 11.42 0.06 14.64
C PHE A 120 12.92 0.11 15.00
N ARG A 121 13.81 0.17 13.99
CA ARG A 121 15.27 0.24 14.18
C ARG A 121 15.76 1.57 14.76
N TRP A 122 14.91 2.59 14.79
CA TRP A 122 15.27 3.91 15.29
C TRP A 122 14.88 4.13 16.75
N PHE A 123 14.29 3.12 17.40
CA PHE A 123 13.88 3.18 18.81
C PHE A 123 12.99 4.38 19.14
N ILE A 124 12.06 4.70 18.23
CA ILE A 124 11.02 5.72 18.43
C ILE A 124 9.64 5.05 18.51
N PRO A 125 8.62 5.73 19.07
CA PRO A 125 7.26 5.21 19.08
C PRO A 125 6.79 4.81 17.68
N MET A 126 6.32 3.58 17.55
CA MET A 126 5.87 3.01 16.27
C MET A 126 4.61 3.71 15.77
N PRO A 127 4.56 4.19 14.51
CA PRO A 127 3.36 4.77 13.96
C PRO A 127 2.20 3.77 13.95
N ASN A 128 0.99 4.30 14.07
CA ASN A 128 -0.18 3.54 13.66
C ASN A 128 -0.21 3.42 12.12
N LYS A 129 -1.15 2.64 11.61
CA LYS A 129 -1.47 2.61 10.18
C LYS A 129 -2.85 3.18 9.94
N VAL A 130 -2.97 4.08 8.97
CA VAL A 130 -4.25 4.54 8.47
C VAL A 130 -4.63 3.73 7.24
N PHE A 131 -5.79 3.10 7.28
CA PHE A 131 -6.43 2.41 6.17
C PHE A 131 -7.57 3.28 5.66
N VAL A 132 -7.69 3.39 4.35
CA VAL A 132 -8.77 4.14 3.71
C VAL A 132 -9.44 3.31 2.64
N PHE A 133 -10.75 3.51 2.47
CA PHE A 133 -11.58 2.73 1.55
C PHE A 133 -12.50 3.64 0.74
N GLY A 134 -12.69 3.31 -0.52
CA GLY A 134 -13.58 4.03 -1.42
C GLY A 134 -13.19 3.90 -2.89
N ASN A 135 -13.80 4.71 -3.74
CA ASN A 135 -13.41 4.86 -5.15
C ASN A 135 -12.14 5.73 -5.28
N LEU A 136 -11.03 5.27 -4.68
CA LEU A 136 -9.78 6.04 -4.59
C LEU A 136 -9.14 6.17 -5.97
N ARG A 137 -8.60 7.36 -6.27
CA ARG A 137 -7.98 7.69 -7.55
C ARG A 137 -6.86 8.71 -7.35
N VAL A 138 -5.64 8.38 -7.78
CA VAL A 138 -4.45 9.25 -7.66
C VAL A 138 -3.85 9.53 -9.02
N LYS A 139 -3.68 10.82 -9.34
CA LYS A 139 -2.88 11.25 -10.50
C LYS A 139 -1.39 11.07 -10.17
N THR A 140 -0.63 10.49 -11.09
CA THR A 140 0.78 10.19 -10.86
C THR A 140 1.55 9.99 -12.16
N ASP A 141 2.77 10.53 -12.21
CA ASP A 141 3.71 10.32 -13.32
C ASP A 141 4.38 8.95 -13.27
N ASN A 142 4.13 8.19 -12.20
CA ASN A 142 4.61 6.81 -12.05
C ASN A 142 3.66 5.78 -12.71
N SER A 143 2.64 6.25 -13.45
CA SER A 143 1.71 5.44 -14.23
C SER A 143 1.68 5.87 -15.69
N PRO A 144 1.77 4.95 -16.67
CA PRO A 144 1.61 5.30 -18.08
C PRO A 144 0.22 5.87 -18.39
N ARG A 145 -0.79 5.55 -17.57
CA ARG A 145 -2.13 6.14 -17.68
C ARG A 145 -2.21 7.53 -17.05
N GLY A 146 -1.16 8.01 -16.39
CA GLY A 146 -1.15 9.23 -15.58
C GLY A 146 -2.00 9.13 -14.29
N VAL A 147 -2.58 7.95 -14.03
CA VAL A 147 -3.51 7.73 -12.92
C VAL A 147 -3.53 6.27 -12.50
N VAL A 148 -3.84 6.02 -11.22
CA VAL A 148 -4.12 4.71 -10.63
C VAL A 148 -5.42 4.75 -9.82
N GLY A 149 -6.06 3.59 -9.69
CA GLY A 149 -7.26 3.41 -8.89
C GLY A 149 -7.03 2.37 -7.81
N TRP A 150 -7.57 2.62 -6.62
CA TRP A 150 -7.57 1.65 -5.53
C TRP A 150 -8.96 1.52 -4.89
N TRP A 151 -9.24 0.36 -4.32
CA TRP A 151 -10.43 0.17 -3.49
C TRP A 151 -10.13 0.40 -2.00
N TYR A 152 -8.86 0.22 -1.62
CA TYR A 152 -8.31 0.67 -0.36
C TYR A 152 -6.86 1.15 -0.51
N HIS A 153 -6.38 1.95 0.44
CA HIS A 153 -4.97 2.32 0.55
C HIS A 153 -4.55 2.33 2.01
N VAL A 154 -3.25 2.12 2.28
CA VAL A 154 -2.72 2.11 3.65
C VAL A 154 -1.35 2.77 3.71
N ALA A 155 -1.13 3.55 4.76
CA ALA A 155 0.14 4.21 5.04
C ALA A 155 0.36 4.37 6.56
N PRO A 156 1.61 4.58 7.01
CA PRO A 156 1.89 5.00 8.38
C PRO A 156 1.25 6.34 8.73
N ILE A 157 0.76 6.48 9.96
CA ILE A 157 0.20 7.72 10.49
C ILE A 157 0.73 8.00 11.90
N VAL A 158 1.08 9.26 12.14
CA VAL A 158 1.56 9.78 13.43
C VAL A 158 0.79 11.04 13.78
N GLN A 159 0.89 11.48 15.02
CA GLN A 159 0.32 12.75 15.47
C GLN A 159 1.41 13.67 16.02
N VAL A 160 1.39 14.94 15.64
CA VAL A 160 2.28 15.98 16.16
C VAL A 160 1.44 17.20 16.50
N ASN A 161 1.51 17.69 17.74
CA ASN A 161 0.75 18.85 18.22
C ASN A 161 -0.76 18.75 17.92
N GLY A 162 -1.35 17.56 18.08
CA GLY A 162 -2.78 17.33 17.81
C GLY A 162 -3.15 17.08 16.35
N ILE A 163 -2.22 17.27 15.41
CA ILE A 163 -2.47 17.11 13.97
C ILE A 163 -1.97 15.74 13.51
N LYS A 164 -2.85 14.98 12.83
CA LYS A 164 -2.55 13.65 12.28
C LYS A 164 -1.87 13.79 10.91
N TYR A 165 -0.68 13.23 10.76
CA TYR A 165 0.13 13.26 9.54
C TYR A 165 0.37 11.87 8.98
N VAL A 166 0.22 11.73 7.67
CA VAL A 166 0.43 10.49 6.93
C VAL A 166 1.81 10.50 6.26
N LEU A 167 2.58 9.43 6.45
CA LEU A 167 3.93 9.26 5.91
C LEU A 167 3.88 8.39 4.64
N ASP A 168 3.52 8.99 3.50
CA ASP A 168 3.31 8.23 2.25
C ASP A 168 4.07 8.79 1.04
N PRO A 169 5.32 8.36 0.83
CA PRO A 169 6.11 8.75 -0.34
C PRO A 169 5.54 8.33 -1.69
N ALA A 170 4.58 7.39 -1.75
CA ALA A 170 3.94 7.01 -3.01
C ALA A 170 2.93 8.06 -3.51
N ILE A 171 2.39 8.89 -2.60
CA ILE A 171 1.47 9.98 -2.92
C ILE A 171 2.14 11.35 -2.87
N GLU A 172 3.00 11.60 -1.87
CA GLU A 172 3.74 12.85 -1.72
C GLU A 172 5.20 12.54 -1.38
N LYS A 173 6.11 12.82 -2.31
CA LYS A 173 7.53 12.45 -2.16
C LYS A 173 8.26 13.35 -1.17
N SER A 174 7.82 14.61 -0.98
CA SER A 174 8.64 15.65 -0.32
C SER A 174 8.41 15.75 1.18
N LYS A 175 7.20 15.46 1.66
CA LYS A 175 6.83 15.69 3.06
C LYS A 175 5.65 14.80 3.50
N PRO A 176 5.50 14.57 4.81
CA PRO A 176 4.24 14.11 5.40
C PRO A 176 3.10 15.07 5.06
N LEU A 177 1.90 14.53 4.86
CA LEU A 177 0.69 15.31 4.63
C LEU A 177 -0.26 15.23 5.83
N PRO A 178 -0.93 16.32 6.23
CA PRO A 178 -2.09 16.23 7.10
C PRO A 178 -3.12 15.23 6.55
N LEU A 179 -3.77 14.46 7.42
CA LEU A 179 -4.69 13.39 7.00
C LEU A 179 -5.73 13.87 5.96
N LYS A 180 -6.38 15.01 6.20
CA LYS A 180 -7.35 15.59 5.26
C LYS A 180 -6.74 15.88 3.88
N GLU A 181 -5.52 16.42 3.84
CA GLU A 181 -4.83 16.72 2.58
C GLU A 181 -4.45 15.44 1.84
N TRP A 182 -3.97 14.41 2.56
CA TRP A 182 -3.66 13.11 1.99
C TRP A 182 -4.91 12.42 1.40
N LEU A 183 -6.04 12.46 2.11
CA LEU A 183 -7.33 11.98 1.59
C LEU A 183 -7.75 12.74 0.30
N ALA A 184 -7.56 14.06 0.28
CA ALA A 184 -7.89 14.89 -0.87
C ALA A 184 -7.02 14.57 -2.12
N ARG A 185 -5.84 13.96 -1.95
CA ARG A 185 -5.04 13.46 -3.09
C ARG A 185 -5.68 12.24 -3.78
N MET A 186 -6.57 11.53 -3.09
CA MET A 186 -7.19 10.27 -3.55
C MET A 186 -8.68 10.40 -3.90
N GLY A 187 -9.35 11.46 -3.48
CA GLY A 187 -10.79 11.65 -3.71
C GLY A 187 -11.40 12.72 -2.83
N THR A 188 -12.72 12.70 -2.70
CA THR A 188 -13.46 13.58 -1.80
C THR A 188 -13.43 12.99 -0.38
N PRO A 189 -12.78 13.63 0.62
CA PRO A 189 -12.61 13.06 1.96
C PRO A 189 -13.92 12.54 2.58
N GLU A 190 -15.03 13.27 2.42
CA GLU A 190 -16.34 12.94 2.99
C GLU A 190 -16.95 11.64 2.41
N LYS A 191 -16.44 11.16 1.28
CA LYS A 191 -16.83 9.90 0.63
C LYS A 191 -15.89 8.73 0.96
N ILE A 192 -14.80 8.99 1.69
CA ILE A 192 -13.79 7.99 2.03
C ILE A 192 -14.06 7.45 3.43
N LYS A 193 -14.02 6.13 3.60
CA LYS A 193 -14.00 5.51 4.93
C LYS A 193 -12.56 5.40 5.42
N VAL A 194 -12.33 5.57 6.72
CA VAL A 194 -11.02 5.60 7.36
C VAL A 194 -11.03 4.72 8.62
N ALA A 195 -9.96 3.96 8.82
CA ALA A 195 -9.65 3.28 10.08
C ALA A 195 -8.19 3.58 10.45
N ILE A 196 -7.92 3.83 11.73
CA ILE A 196 -6.56 3.91 12.27
C ILE A 196 -6.36 2.67 13.13
N CYS A 197 -5.35 1.88 12.80
CA CYS A 197 -5.06 0.57 13.39
C CYS A 197 -3.64 0.50 13.96
N GLY A 198 -3.37 -0.52 14.75
CA GLY A 198 -2.06 -0.84 15.33
C GLY A 198 -0.98 -1.03 14.27
N SER A 199 0.27 -0.82 14.68
CA SER A 199 1.44 -0.73 13.80
C SER A 199 1.69 -2.01 12.98
N GLY A 200 1.31 -3.18 13.50
CA GLY A 200 1.52 -4.49 12.87
C GLY A 200 0.38 -4.98 11.98
N THR A 201 -0.70 -4.20 11.85
CA THR A 201 -1.83 -4.54 10.98
C THR A 201 -1.39 -4.50 9.51
N TYR A 202 -1.58 -5.58 8.75
CA TYR A 202 -0.96 -5.71 7.43
C TYR A 202 -1.94 -5.47 6.28
N SER A 203 -3.09 -6.14 6.28
CA SER A 203 -4.12 -6.06 5.24
C SER A 203 -5.50 -5.71 5.82
N PRO A 204 -6.49 -5.34 5.00
CA PRO A 204 -7.78 -4.86 5.53
C PRO A 204 -8.63 -5.91 6.24
N GLY A 205 -8.32 -7.19 6.07
CA GLY A 205 -8.95 -8.31 6.77
C GLY A 205 -8.26 -8.72 8.07
N ASP A 206 -7.06 -8.19 8.37
CA ASP A 206 -6.29 -8.57 9.55
C ASP A 206 -6.82 -7.89 10.83
N ASN A 207 -6.38 -8.34 12.00
CA ASN A 207 -6.72 -7.71 13.28
C ASN A 207 -6.17 -6.27 13.34
N CYS A 208 -7.07 -5.30 13.54
CA CYS A 208 -6.75 -3.86 13.61
C CYS A 208 -5.95 -3.48 14.87
N ASP A 209 -5.93 -4.30 15.92
CA ASP A 209 -5.16 -4.03 17.14
C ASP A 209 -3.75 -4.65 17.09
N LYS A 210 -3.34 -5.22 15.96
CA LYS A 210 -2.04 -5.90 15.88
C LYS A 210 -0.91 -4.88 15.93
N GLU A 211 0.03 -5.08 16.85
CA GLU A 211 1.28 -4.32 16.92
C GLU A 211 2.42 -5.01 16.15
N SER A 212 3.36 -4.20 15.66
CA SER A 212 4.50 -4.67 14.87
C SER A 212 5.55 -5.29 15.79
N ASP A 213 6.11 -6.40 15.35
CA ASP A 213 7.27 -7.06 15.97
C ASP A 213 8.61 -6.57 15.38
N GLY A 214 8.55 -5.63 14.43
CA GLY A 214 9.73 -5.11 13.72
C GLY A 214 10.34 -6.06 12.69
N LEU A 215 9.79 -7.27 12.47
CA LEU A 215 10.33 -8.24 11.53
C LEU A 215 9.73 -8.08 10.13
N GLU A 216 8.40 -7.97 10.06
CA GLU A 216 7.62 -7.71 8.83
C GLU A 216 8.04 -8.58 7.61
N LEU A 217 8.39 -9.84 7.85
CA LEU A 217 8.93 -10.77 6.82
C LEU A 217 7.96 -10.96 5.64
N ARG A 218 6.65 -10.89 5.91
CA ARG A 218 5.61 -10.94 4.90
C ARG A 218 5.71 -9.76 3.92
N ALA A 219 5.99 -8.57 4.44
CA ALA A 219 6.16 -7.35 3.66
C ALA A 219 7.40 -7.40 2.77
N GLU A 220 8.53 -7.89 3.30
CA GLU A 220 9.77 -8.04 2.53
C GLU A 220 9.58 -8.96 1.32
N ARG A 221 8.96 -10.14 1.53
CA ARG A 221 8.68 -11.08 0.43
C ARG A 221 7.76 -10.47 -0.63
N ALA A 222 6.70 -9.79 -0.21
CA ALA A 222 5.78 -9.13 -1.14
C ALA A 222 6.47 -8.00 -1.94
N GLN A 223 7.39 -7.26 -1.30
CA GLN A 223 8.08 -6.15 -1.95
C GLN A 223 9.02 -6.58 -3.08
N MET A 224 9.54 -7.81 -3.05
CA MET A 224 10.37 -8.33 -4.14
C MET A 224 9.65 -8.31 -5.50
N SER A 225 8.37 -8.68 -5.54
CA SER A 225 7.61 -8.65 -6.80
C SER A 225 7.31 -7.21 -7.25
N TYR A 226 7.08 -6.29 -6.32
CA TYR A 226 6.82 -4.90 -6.63
C TYR A 226 8.06 -4.12 -7.06
N LEU A 227 9.26 -4.50 -6.61
CA LEU A 227 10.51 -3.91 -7.08
C LEU A 227 10.78 -4.22 -8.56
N GLU A 228 10.50 -5.44 -9.01
CA GLU A 228 10.64 -5.82 -10.42
C GLU A 228 9.61 -5.09 -11.30
N GLN A 229 8.39 -4.90 -10.77
CA GLN A 229 7.34 -4.13 -11.44
C GLN A 229 7.68 -2.63 -11.49
N GLU A 230 8.24 -2.08 -10.41
CA GLU A 230 8.76 -0.71 -10.36
C GLU A 230 9.88 -0.52 -11.38
N TRP A 231 10.87 -1.41 -11.43
CA TRP A 231 11.96 -1.35 -12.41
C TRP A 231 11.42 -1.30 -13.84
N SER A 232 10.55 -2.26 -14.18
CA SER A 232 9.94 -2.36 -15.51
C SER A 232 9.10 -1.10 -15.82
N ARG A 233 8.43 -0.54 -14.81
CA ARG A 233 7.67 0.70 -14.91
C ARG A 233 8.57 1.88 -15.22
N MET A 234 9.67 2.06 -14.49
CA MET A 234 10.56 3.19 -14.64
C MET A 234 11.33 3.15 -15.96
N VAL A 235 11.76 1.96 -16.42
CA VAL A 235 12.33 1.79 -17.77
C VAL A 235 11.34 2.19 -18.85
N ARG A 236 10.07 1.76 -18.75
CA ARG A 236 9.04 2.12 -19.73
C ARG A 236 8.73 3.63 -19.75
N LEU A 237 8.95 4.31 -18.63
CA LEU A 237 8.77 5.75 -18.49
C LEU A 237 10.04 6.55 -18.84
N GLY A 238 11.18 5.90 -19.12
CA GLY A 238 12.47 6.56 -19.36
C GLY A 238 13.03 7.28 -18.13
N ARG A 239 12.79 6.72 -16.93
CA ARG A 239 13.13 7.32 -15.62
C ARG A 239 13.96 6.36 -14.75
N GLU A 240 14.79 5.53 -15.37
CA GLU A 240 15.64 4.56 -14.68
C GLU A 240 16.64 5.19 -13.71
N ASN A 241 16.97 6.47 -13.89
CA ASN A 241 17.81 7.25 -12.98
C ASN A 241 17.15 7.57 -11.62
N GLU A 242 15.84 7.30 -11.46
CA GLU A 242 15.10 7.53 -10.21
C GLU A 242 14.94 6.28 -9.32
N LEU A 243 15.64 5.19 -9.65
CA LEU A 243 15.54 3.86 -9.00
C LEU A 243 16.41 3.66 -7.75
#